data_AF-F9DEZ6-F1
#
_entry.id   AF-F9DEZ6-F1
#
_cell.length_a   1.000
_cell.length_b   1.000
_cell.length_c   1.000
_cell.angle_alpha   90.00
_cell.angle_beta   90.00
_cell.angle_gamma   90.00
#
_symmetry.space_group_name_H-M   'P 1'
#
loop_
_entity.id
_entity.type
_entity.pdbx_description
1 polymer ?
#
loop_
_entity_poly.entity_id
_entity_poly.type
_entity_poly.pdbx_seq_one_letter_code
_entity_poly.pdbx_strand_id
1 'polypeptide(L)'
;MKRIIIIALIALITNLLVGLIVTAYSSLNLLFTSGAIVLNGLLLALAFLGRAESTHRLSLGFIYTAIGALEFLTGFFAPERWSNNWWLIGVVILTSIQCILLFLAIYYSKEA
;
A
#
# COMPACT_ATOMS: atom_id res chain seq x y z
N MET A 1 -6.26 -3.16 -14.74
CA MET A 1 -7.00 -3.41 -13.49
C MET A 1 -6.86 -4.85 -13.01
N LYS A 2 -7.37 -5.87 -13.73
CA LYS A 2 -7.21 -7.29 -13.35
C LYS A 2 -5.76 -7.66 -13.01
N ARG A 3 -4.79 -7.23 -13.84
CA ARG A 3 -3.36 -7.46 -13.63
C ARG A 3 -2.82 -6.89 -12.30
N ILE A 4 -3.26 -5.69 -11.91
CA ILE A 4 -2.80 -5.03 -10.67
C ILE A 4 -3.30 -5.79 -9.45
N ILE A 5 -4.59 -6.13 -9.44
CA ILE A 5 -5.21 -6.91 -8.36
C ILE A 5 -4.54 -8.28 -8.26
N ILE A 6 -4.26 -8.94 -9.39
CA ILE A 6 -3.54 -10.22 -9.42
C ILE A 6 -2.14 -10.07 -8.80
N ILE A 7 -1.39 -9.02 -9.15
CA ILE A 7 -0.04 -8.79 -8.59
C ILE A 7 -0.12 -8.56 -7.06
N ALA A 8 -1.04 -7.71 -6.60
CA ALA A 8 -1.24 -7.47 -5.17
C ALA A 8 -1.65 -8.74 -4.42
N LEU A 9 -2.51 -9.58 -5.03
CA LEU A 9 -2.92 -10.85 -4.47
C LEU A 9 -1.75 -11.84 -4.38
N ILE A 10 -0.93 -11.94 -5.44
CA ILE A 10 0.28 -12.76 -5.44
C ILE A 10 1.23 -12.30 -4.32
N ALA A 11 1.45 -10.99 -4.19
CA ALA A 11 2.28 -10.43 -3.12
C ALA A 11 1.73 -10.76 -1.72
N LEU A 12 0.41 -10.63 -1.53
CA LEU A 12 -0.24 -10.94 -0.25
C LEU A 12 -0.13 -12.43 0.09
N ILE A 13 -0.45 -13.32 -0.85
CA ILE A 13 -0.32 -14.78 -0.65
C ILE A 13 1.13 -15.13 -0.32
N THR A 14 2.09 -14.55 -1.05
CA THR A 14 3.51 -14.76 -0.80
C THR A 14 3.89 -14.31 0.61
N ASN A 15 3.45 -13.13 1.05
CA ASN A 15 3.71 -12.61 2.40
C ASN A 15 3.13 -13.53 3.49
N LEU A 16 1.90 -14.03 3.29
CA LEU A 16 1.27 -14.97 4.22
C LEU A 16 2.04 -16.29 4.31
N LEU A 17 2.46 -16.84 3.17
CA LEU A 17 3.28 -18.07 3.14
C LEU A 17 4.63 -17.86 3.83
N VAL A 18 5.29 -16.71 3.60
CA VAL A 18 6.54 -16.35 4.29
C VAL A 18 6.30 -16.24 5.80
N GLY A 19 5.19 -15.66 6.24
CA GLY A 19 4.79 -15.60 7.65
C GLY A 19 4.59 -16.96 8.31
N LEU A 20 4.21 -17.99 7.54
CA LEU A 20 4.10 -19.36 8.05
C LEU A 20 5.45 -20.08 8.18
N ILE A 21 6.46 -19.64 7.42
CA ILE A 21 7.78 -20.29 7.37
C ILE A 21 8.77 -19.58 8.32
N VAL A 22 8.72 -18.26 8.40
CA VAL A 22 9.70 -17.44 9.13
C VAL A 22 9.20 -17.21 10.56
N THR A 23 9.76 -17.94 11.52
CA THR A 23 9.36 -17.87 12.94
C THR A 23 9.64 -16.52 13.60
N ALA A 24 10.60 -15.74 13.08
CA ALA A 24 10.86 -14.37 13.51
C ALA A 24 9.78 -13.36 13.06
N TYR A 25 8.87 -13.79 12.18
CA TYR A 25 7.81 -12.96 11.65
C TYR A 25 6.59 -13.04 12.56
N SER A 26 6.53 -12.15 13.53
CA SER A 26 5.40 -12.14 14.47
C SER A 26 4.07 -11.88 13.78
N SER A 27 2.99 -12.34 14.39
CA SER A 27 1.63 -12.20 13.86
C SER A 27 1.23 -10.74 13.63
N LEU A 28 1.74 -9.83 14.47
CA LEU A 28 1.45 -8.41 14.38
C LEU A 28 2.22 -7.76 13.21
N ASN A 29 3.50 -8.11 13.03
CA ASN A 29 4.28 -7.64 11.88
C ASN A 29 3.70 -8.21 10.58
N LEU A 30 3.23 -9.46 10.58
CA LEU A 30 2.56 -10.08 9.44
C LEU A 30 1.27 -9.34 9.08
N LEU A 31 0.49 -8.91 10.08
CA LEU A 31 -0.70 -8.09 9.87
C LEU A 31 -0.35 -6.74 9.25
N PHE A 32 0.69 -6.09 9.76
CA PHE A 32 1.16 -4.78 9.30
C PHE A 32 1.62 -4.78 7.85
N THR A 33 2.50 -5.71 7.49
CA THR A 33 2.98 -5.85 6.11
C THR A 33 1.87 -6.28 5.15
N SER A 34 0.97 -7.17 5.57
CA SER A 34 -0.21 -7.54 4.79
C SER A 34 -1.15 -6.35 4.60
N GLY A 35 -1.34 -5.55 5.64
CA GLY A 35 -2.07 -4.28 5.59
C GLY A 35 -1.47 -3.31 4.58
N ALA A 36 -0.14 -3.13 4.60
CA ALA A 36 0.56 -2.29 3.62
C ALA A 36 0.33 -2.76 2.18
N ILE A 37 0.41 -4.07 1.92
CA ILE A 37 0.13 -4.64 0.58
C ILE A 37 -1.31 -4.35 0.16
N VAL A 38 -2.28 -4.58 1.03
CA VAL A 38 -3.70 -4.38 0.73
C VAL A 38 -4.01 -2.90 0.50
N LEU A 39 -3.56 -2.01 1.38
CA LEU A 39 -3.81 -0.57 1.28
C LEU A 39 -3.24 0.01 -0.01
N ASN A 40 -1.96 -0.24 -0.30
CA ASN A 40 -1.31 0.28 -1.50
C ASN A 40 -1.87 -0.37 -2.78
N GLY A 41 -2.21 -1.66 -2.73
CA GLY A 41 -2.88 -2.36 -3.83
C GLY A 41 -4.26 -1.78 -4.15
N LEU A 42 -5.04 -1.42 -3.13
CA LEU A 42 -6.35 -0.77 -3.27
C LEU A 42 -6.22 0.66 -3.82
N LEU A 43 -5.32 1.47 -3.27
CA LEU A 43 -5.07 2.82 -3.78
C LEU A 43 -4.64 2.81 -5.25
N LEU A 44 -3.76 1.87 -5.61
CA LEU A 44 -3.36 1.64 -7.00
C LEU A 44 -4.55 1.22 -7.87
N ALA A 45 -5.42 0.31 -7.40
CA ALA A 45 -6.62 -0.05 -8.14
C ALA A 45 -7.56 1.14 -8.34
N LEU A 46 -7.75 1.98 -7.31
CA LEU A 46 -8.59 3.18 -7.36
C LEU A 46 -8.04 4.25 -8.32
N ALA A 47 -6.72 4.46 -8.36
CA ALA A 47 -6.09 5.35 -9.35
C ALA A 47 -6.40 4.93 -10.80
N PHE A 48 -6.48 3.62 -11.04
CA PHE A 48 -6.84 3.09 -12.36
C PHE A 48 -8.35 3.13 -12.64
N LEU A 49 -9.20 3.02 -11.62
CA LEU A 49 -10.66 3.13 -11.73
C LEU A 49 -11.14 4.58 -11.94
N GLY A 50 -10.50 5.54 -11.27
CA GLY A 50 -10.89 6.95 -11.24
C GLY A 50 -10.73 7.70 -12.57
N ARG A 51 -10.35 7.01 -13.65
CA ARG A 51 -10.08 7.57 -14.99
C ARG A 51 -9.09 8.74 -14.98
N ALA A 52 -8.20 8.81 -14.01
CA ALA A 52 -7.10 9.76 -14.04
C ALA A 52 -6.34 9.62 -15.37
N GLU A 53 -5.94 10.76 -15.91
CA GLU A 53 -5.18 10.88 -17.15
C GLU A 53 -4.00 9.89 -17.18
N SER A 54 -3.66 9.35 -18.36
CA SER A 54 -2.74 8.20 -18.47
C SER A 54 -1.38 8.47 -17.80
N THR A 55 -0.87 9.70 -17.90
CA THR A 55 0.38 10.17 -17.30
C THR A 55 0.27 10.27 -15.77
N HIS A 56 -0.77 10.93 -15.25
CA HIS A 56 -1.01 11.09 -13.82
C HIS A 56 -1.18 9.74 -13.12
N ARG A 57 -1.91 8.81 -13.76
CA ARG A 57 -2.12 7.45 -13.27
C ARG A 57 -0.82 6.64 -13.21
N LEU A 58 0.07 6.78 -14.19
CA LEU A 58 1.35 6.08 -14.18
C LEU A 58 2.26 6.61 -13.06
N SER A 59 2.34 7.93 -12.90
CA SER A 59 3.14 8.57 -11.84
C SER A 59 2.66 8.20 -10.45
N LEU A 60 1.34 8.25 -10.20
CA LEU A 60 0.76 7.77 -8.93
C LEU A 60 1.04 6.29 -8.71
N GLY A 61 1.04 5.50 -9.78
CA GLY A 61 1.37 4.08 -9.69
C GLY A 61 2.78 3.81 -9.15
N PHE A 62 3.76 4.57 -9.60
CA PHE A 62 5.13 4.50 -9.07
C PHE A 62 5.19 4.96 -7.61
N ILE A 63 4.51 6.05 -7.26
CA ILE A 63 4.48 6.57 -5.88
C ILE A 63 3.89 5.54 -4.92
N TYR A 64 2.74 4.95 -5.25
CA TYR A 64 2.09 3.95 -4.39
C TYR A 64 2.90 2.67 -4.29
N THR A 65 3.56 2.26 -5.37
CA THR A 65 4.44 1.08 -5.33
C THR A 65 5.66 1.35 -4.44
N ALA A 66 6.28 2.52 -4.55
CA ALA A 66 7.46 2.87 -3.75
C ALA A 66 7.14 3.01 -2.26
N ILE A 67 6.05 3.72 -1.93
CA ILE A 67 5.59 3.85 -0.54
C ILE A 67 5.16 2.49 0.00
N GLY A 68 4.39 1.71 -0.77
CA GLY A 68 3.97 0.38 -0.33
C GLY A 68 5.15 -0.57 -0.10
N ALA A 69 6.20 -0.50 -0.90
CA ALA A 69 7.43 -1.25 -0.66
C ALA A 69 8.13 -0.78 0.62
N LEU A 70 8.19 0.53 0.87
CA LEU A 70 8.76 1.09 2.10
C LEU A 70 7.96 0.63 3.33
N GLU A 71 6.64 0.77 3.31
CA GLU A 71 5.75 0.34 4.40
C GLU A 71 5.86 -1.17 4.65
N PHE A 72 5.92 -1.97 3.59
CA PHE A 72 6.15 -3.41 3.70
C PHE A 72 7.48 -3.74 4.39
N LEU A 73 8.59 -3.16 3.90
CA LEU A 73 9.93 -3.45 4.43
C LEU A 73 10.06 -2.98 5.89
N THR A 74 9.57 -1.78 6.20
CA THR A 74 9.63 -1.23 7.56
C THR A 74 8.62 -1.90 8.50
N GLY A 75 7.50 -2.40 7.99
CA GLY A 75 6.48 -3.12 8.75
C GLY A 75 7.00 -4.45 9.28
N PHE A 76 7.94 -5.07 8.58
CA PHE A 76 8.65 -6.26 9.08
C PHE A 76 9.44 -5.97 10.36
N PHE A 77 9.94 -4.75 10.54
CA PHE A 77 10.72 -4.32 11.71
C PHE A 77 9.91 -3.46 12.70
N ALA A 78 8.60 -3.36 12.50
CA ALA A 78 7.76 -2.52 13.34
C ALA A 78 7.68 -3.07 14.78
N PRO A 79 7.53 -2.19 15.79
CA PRO A 79 7.30 -2.62 17.16
C PRO A 79 6.01 -3.44 17.28
N GLU A 80 6.06 -4.56 18.01
CA GLU A 80 4.93 -5.48 18.24
C GLU A 80 3.94 -4.96 19.29
N ARG A 81 3.48 -3.73 19.09
CA ARG A 81 2.52 -3.08 19.98
C ARG A 81 1.62 -2.16 19.18
N TRP A 82 0.37 -2.05 19.61
CA TRP A 82 -0.60 -1.12 19.01
C TRP A 82 -0.42 0.30 19.53
N SER A 83 -0.23 0.44 20.85
CA SER A 83 -0.08 1.75 21.49
C SER A 83 1.31 2.34 21.25
N ASN A 84 1.37 3.64 20.95
CA ASN A 84 2.60 4.38 20.72
C ASN A 84 3.51 3.71 19.67
N ASN A 85 2.89 3.30 18.56
CA ASN A 85 3.59 2.69 17.44
C ASN A 85 3.87 3.73 16.36
N TRP A 86 5.13 4.18 16.32
CA TRP A 86 5.61 5.17 15.36
C TRP A 86 5.50 4.71 13.91
N TRP A 87 5.67 3.42 13.66
CA TRP A 87 5.51 2.87 12.31
C TRP A 87 4.05 3.02 11.85
N LEU A 88 3.09 2.64 12.71
CA LEU A 88 1.67 2.72 12.38
C LEU A 88 1.21 4.18 12.17
N ILE A 89 1.71 5.11 12.99
CA ILE A 89 1.49 6.54 12.79
C ILE A 89 2.04 6.99 11.43
N GLY A 90 3.25 6.55 11.07
CA GLY A 90 3.87 6.83 9.79
C GLY A 90 3.04 6.34 8.60
N VAL A 91 2.56 5.09 8.65
CA VAL A 91 1.68 4.51 7.63
C VAL A 91 0.39 5.31 7.48
N VAL A 92 -0.25 5.69 8.59
CA VAL A 92 -1.48 6.50 8.54
C VAL A 92 -1.23 7.85 7.86
N ILE A 93 -0.13 8.53 8.17
CA ILE A 93 0.23 9.80 7.54
C ILE A 93 0.52 9.62 6.05
N LEU A 94 1.34 8.64 5.68
CA LEU A 94 1.69 8.36 4.29
C LEU A 94 0.45 7.96 3.47
N THR A 95 -0.38 7.07 3.99
CA THR A 95 -1.66 6.68 3.38
C THR A 95 -2.58 7.88 3.20
N SER A 96 -2.65 8.78 4.18
CA SER A 96 -3.45 10.01 4.07
C SER A 96 -2.96 10.90 2.94
N ILE A 97 -1.64 11.07 2.79
CA ILE A 97 -1.04 11.82 1.69
C ILE A 97 -1.36 11.16 0.35
N GLN A 98 -1.24 9.83 0.25
CA GLN A 98 -1.56 9.09 -0.97
C GLN A 98 -3.03 9.25 -1.37
N CYS A 99 -3.96 9.23 -0.41
CA CYS A 99 -5.38 9.49 -0.63
C CYS A 99 -5.64 10.91 -1.15
N ILE A 100 -4.97 11.92 -0.59
CA ILE A 100 -5.06 13.31 -1.08
C ILE A 100 -4.56 13.38 -2.52
N LEU A 101 -3.40 12.79 -2.83
CA LEU A 101 -2.85 12.75 -4.19
C LEU A 101 -3.80 12.03 -5.17
N LEU A 102 -4.43 10.94 -4.73
CA LEU A 102 -5.43 10.22 -5.52
C LEU A 102 -6.60 11.14 -5.85
N PHE A 103 -7.14 11.81 -4.83
CA PHE A 103 -8.26 12.72 -4.98
C PHE A 103 -7.94 13.84 -5.97
N LEU A 104 -6.79 14.51 -5.81
CA LEU A 104 -6.37 15.60 -6.69
C LEU A 104 -6.22 15.12 -8.13
N ALA A 105 -5.58 13.96 -8.35
CA ALA A 105 -5.41 13.42 -9.70
C ALA A 105 -6.75 13.06 -10.37
N ILE A 106 -7.73 12.55 -9.61
CA ILE A 106 -9.06 12.26 -10.15
C ILE A 106 -9.85 13.55 -10.39
N TYR A 107 -9.78 14.51 -9.46
CA TYR A 107 -10.54 15.76 -9.53
C TYR A 107 -10.09 16.62 -10.72
N TYR A 108 -8.79 16.92 -10.83
CA TYR A 108 -8.28 17.73 -11.92
C TYR A 108 -8.35 17.05 -13.28
N SER A 109 -8.32 15.71 -13.33
CA SER A 109 -8.53 14.96 -14.58
C SER A 109 -9.97 15.04 -15.11
N LYS A 110 -10.93 15.56 -14.34
CA LYS A 110 -12.30 15.82 -14.82
C LYS A 110 -12.50 17.24 -15.34
N GLU A 111 -11.60 18.16 -14.99
CA GLU A 111 -11.65 19.57 -15.41
C GLU A 111 -10.85 19.81 -16.70
N ALA A 112 -10.00 18.86 -17.11
CA ALA A 112 -9.25 18.85 -18.37
C ALA A 112 -10.01 18.12 -19.49
#